data_AF-A0A5R2N9G3-F1
#
_entry.id   AF-A0A5R2N9G3-F1
#
_cell.length_a   1.000
_cell.length_b   1.000
_cell.length_c   1.000
_cell.angle_alpha   90.00
_cell.angle_beta   90.00
_cell.angle_gamma   90.00
#
_symmetry.space_group_name_H-M   'P 1'
#
loop_
_entity.id
_entity.type
_entity.pdbx_description
1 polymer ?
#
loop_
_entity_poly.entity_id
_entity_poly.type
_entity_poly.pdbx_seq_one_letter_code
_entity_poly.pdbx_strand_id
1 'polypeptide(L)' 'MSADPDEELVRRVGAGEPEAVRLLVARKLPRILSLAVRMLGDAAEAEDVAQETFMRIWR' A
#
# COMPACT_ATOMS: atom_id res chain seq x y z
N MET A 1 -0.38 -4.05 24.72
CA MET A 1 0.01 -3.35 23.48
C MET A 1 -0.28 -4.32 22.35
N SER A 2 -1.26 -4.06 21.48
CA SER A 2 -1.50 -4.95 20.34
C SER A 2 -0.32 -4.78 19.38
N ALA A 3 0.34 -5.87 19.02
CA ALA A 3 1.34 -5.84 17.96
C ALA A 3 0.69 -5.30 16.68
N ASP A 4 1.43 -4.49 15.92
CA ASP A 4 0.94 -4.05 14.61
C ASP A 4 0.87 -5.29 13.71
N PRO A 5 -0.31 -5.63 13.14
CA PRO A 5 -0.49 -6.83 12.33
C PRO A 5 0.37 -6.83 11.04
N ASP A 6 0.94 -5.69 10.67
CA ASP A 6 1.85 -5.57 9.52
C ASP A 6 3.32 -5.42 9.93
N GLU A 7 3.66 -5.42 11.23
CA GLU A 7 5.04 -5.23 11.72
C GLU A 7 6.03 -6.21 11.06
N GLU A 8 5.70 -7.50 11.12
CA GLU A 8 6.50 -8.56 10.50
C GLU A 8 6.52 -8.45 8.97
N LEU A 9 5.42 -8.00 8.37
CA LEU A 9 5.33 -7.83 6.93
C LEU A 9 6.22 -6.68 6.44
N VAL A 10 6.22 -5.55 7.16
CA VAL A 10 7.10 -4.40 6.91
C VAL A 10 8.57 -4.79 7.10
N ARG A 11 8.89 -5.59 8.13
CA ARG A 11 10.25 -6.11 8.34
C ARG A 11 10.75 -6.91 7.14
N ARG A 12 9.92 -7.81 6.61
CA ARG A 12 10.25 -8.64 5.43
C ARG A 12 10.37 -7.82 4.15
N VAL A 13 9.56 -6.77 3.99
CA VAL A 13 9.70 -5.79 2.90
C VAL A 13 11.06 -5.09 3.00
N GLY A 14 11.46 -4.64 4.18
CA GLY A 14 12.79 -4.03 4.40
C GLY A 14 13.96 -4.98 4.15
N ALA A 15 13.74 -6.29 4.29
CA ALA A 15 14.72 -7.33 3.94
C ALA A 15 14.78 -7.63 2.43
N GLY A 16 13.96 -6.97 1.61
CA GLY A 16 13.96 -7.14 0.15
C GLY A 16 13.20 -8.38 -0.34
N GLU A 17 12.35 -8.99 0.48
CA GLU A 17 11.57 -10.17 0.07
C GLU A 17 10.45 -9.79 -0.93
N PRO A 18 10.49 -10.26 -2.19
CA PRO A 18 9.53 -9.83 -3.22
C PRO A 18 8.08 -10.25 -2.91
N GLU A 19 7.89 -11.39 -2.25
CA GLU A 19 6.56 -11.86 -1.82
C GLU A 19 5.97 -10.98 -0.71
N ALA A 20 6.80 -10.46 0.19
CA ALA A 20 6.35 -9.56 1.24
C ALA A 20 5.83 -8.24 0.65
N VAL A 21 6.51 -7.72 -0.38
CA VAL A 21 6.06 -6.54 -1.14
C VAL A 21 4.70 -6.79 -1.77
N ARG A 22 4.53 -7.91 -2.49
CA ARG A 22 3.24 -8.27 -3.11
C ARG A 22 2.13 -8.37 -2.07
N LEU A 23 2.39 -9.03 -0.94
CA LEU A 23 1.41 -9.19 0.12
C LEU A 23 1.05 -7.86 0.79
N LEU A 24 2.03 -6.96 1.00
CA LEU A 24 1.79 -5.63 1.56
C LEU A 24 0.92 -4.79 0.61
N VAL A 25 1.24 -4.78 -0.69
CA VAL A 25 0.44 -4.09 -1.72
C VAL A 25 -0.99 -4.63 -1.73
N ALA A 26 -1.16 -5.96 -1.82
CA ALA A 26 -2.48 -6.58 -1.85
C ALA A 26 -3.35 -6.24 -0.62
N ARG A 27 -2.74 -6.14 0.58
CA ARG A 27 -3.44 -5.77 1.81
C ARG A 27 -3.81 -4.29 1.88
N LYS A 28 -2.95 -3.41 1.38
CA LYS A 28 -3.09 -1.95 1.56
C LYS A 28 -3.79 -1.25 0.42
N LEU A 29 -3.70 -1.79 -0.80
CA LEU A 29 -4.26 -1.19 -2.01
C LEU A 29 -5.76 -0.86 -1.88
N PRO A 30 -6.66 -1.75 -1.40
CA PRO A 30 -8.08 -1.43 -1.31
C PRO A 30 -8.37 -0.24 -0.38
N ARG A 31 -7.62 -0.11 0.72
CA ARG A 31 -7.78 0.99 1.68
C ARG A 31 -7.26 2.31 1.11
N ILE A 32 -6.13 2.27 0.41
CA ILE A 32 -5.54 3.45 -0.25
C ILE A 32 -6.45 3.93 -1.37
N LEU A 33 -6.96 3.03 -2.22
CA LEU A 33 -7.92 3.36 -3.27
C LEU A 33 -9.21 3.96 -2.69
N SER A 34 -9.79 3.34 -1.65
CA SER A 34 -11.00 3.87 -1.02
C SER A 34 -10.81 5.29 -0.46
N LEU A 35 -9.63 5.57 0.11
CA LEU A 35 -9.28 6.91 0.57
C LEU A 35 -9.12 7.89 -0.61
N ALA A 36 -8.39 7.49 -1.65
CA ALA A 36 -8.15 8.33 -2.82
C ALA A 36 -9.46 8.67 -3.56
N VAL A 37 -10.35 7.70 -3.78
CA VAL A 37 -11.67 7.91 -4.37
C VAL A 37 -12.50 8.91 -3.54
N ARG A 38 -12.46 8.81 -2.21
CA ARG A 38 -13.14 9.76 -1.32
C ARG A 38 -12.57 11.19 -1.41
N MET A 39 -11.29 11.34 -1.74
CA MET A 39 -10.62 12.63 -1.79
C MET A 39 -10.75 13.30 -3.16
N LEU A 40 -10.71 12.51 -4.24
CA LEU A 40 -10.67 13.00 -5.62
C LEU A 40 -12.04 12.99 -6.29
N GLY A 41 -12.95 12.11 -5.87
CA GLY A 41 -14.26 11.95 -6.51
C GLY A 41 -14.21 11.27 -7.89
N ASP A 42 -13.02 10.87 -8.35
CA ASP A 42 -12.77 10.19 -9.61
C ASP A 42 -12.01 8.87 -9.36
N ALA A 43 -12.47 7.78 -9.97
CA ALA A 43 -11.88 6.46 -9.78
C ALA A 43 -10.57 6.27 -10.54
N ALA A 44 -10.44 6.84 -11.74
CA ALA A 44 -9.23 6.73 -12.54
C ALA A 44 -8.09 7.56 -11.92
N GLU A 45 -8.37 8.80 -11.49
CA GLU A 45 -7.37 9.61 -10.77
C GLU A 45 -6.95 8.94 -9.45
N ALA A 46 -7.89 8.28 -8.75
CA ALA A 46 -7.59 7.55 -7.53
C ALA A 46 -6.68 6.34 -7.76
N GLU A 47 -6.86 5.62 -8.88
CA GLU A 47 -5.97 4.54 -9.28
C GLU A 47 -4.56 5.04 -9.55
N ASP A 48 -4.42 6.13 -10.31
CA ASP A 48 -3.13 6.74 -10.62
C ASP A 48 -2.40 7.21 -9.35
N VAL A 49 -3.09 7.90 -8.44
CA VAL A 49 -2.52 8.34 -7.16
C VAL A 49 -2.14 7.16 -6.26
N ALA A 50 -2.94 6.09 -6.23
CA ALA A 50 -2.60 4.89 -5.47
C ALA A 50 -1.34 4.24 -6.03
N GLN A 51 -1.22 4.09 -7.34
CA GLN A 51 -0.01 3.58 -7.99
C GLN A 51 1.20 4.45 -7.69
N GLU A 52 1.08 5.78 -7.81
CA GLU A 52 2.16 6.70 -7.49
C GLU A 52 2.59 6.61 -6.02
N THR A 53 1.63 6.44 -5.10
CA THR A 53 1.90 6.25 -3.67
C THR A 53 2.79 5.03 -3.44
N PHE A 54 2.46 3.89 -4.06
CA PHE A 54 3.31 2.70 -4.01
C PHE A 54 4.66 2.96 -4.70
N MET A 55 4.72 3.59 -5.87
CA MET A 55 6.02 3.89 -6.50
C MET A 55 6.93 4.78 -5.64
N ARG A 56 6.37 5.73 -4.87
CA ARG A 56 7.14 6.61 -3.97
C ARG A 56 7.67 5.90 -2.72
N ILE A 57 6.95 4.90 -2.21
CA ILE A 57 7.40 4.13 -1.03
C ILE A 57 8.60 3.24 -1.37
N TRP A 58 8.73 2.78 -2.62
CA TRP A 58 9.80 1.88 -3.08
C TRP A 58 10.90 2.59 -3.90
N ARG A 59 10.86 3.92 -3.98
CA ARG A 59 11.98 4.73 -4.46
C ARG A 59 12.97 4.97 -3.32
#